data_AF-A0A7W1J7I5-F1
#
_entry.id   AF-A0A7W1J7I5-F1
#
_cell.length_a   1.000
_cell.length_b   1.000
_cell.length_c   1.000
_cell.angle_alpha   90.00
_cell.angle_beta   90.00
_cell.angle_gamma   90.00
#
_symmetry.space_group_name_H-M   'P 1'
#
loop_
_entity.id
_entity.type
_entity.pdbx_description
1 polymer ?
#
loop_
_entity_poly.entity_id
_entity_poly.type
_entity_poly.pdbx_seq_one_letter_code
_entity_poly.pdbx_strand_id
1 'polypeptide(L)'
;MNRSGFSLIELMLVIGVMIALAGMVVVTIPYFKKQAELAATRSLVNGISAAVSYYRPGEALVPASPPDLPTQKIRRFWDFNLATTTPFQDGLLDGDPDMDPTFTAADRLAARLVGYRGFLGQSGHAVPTRHCDRNGCVIDSWKRVLHIRFAANTYGSSGFGVWSNGPDGIEGTKDDIKSWTDE
;
A
#
# COMPACT_ATOMS: atom_id res chain seq x y z
N MET A 1 -51.85 9.89 40.32
CA MET A 1 -50.80 9.66 39.32
C MET A 1 -49.73 10.73 39.53
N ASN A 2 -48.72 10.45 40.36
CA ASN A 2 -47.66 11.42 40.62
C ASN A 2 -46.53 11.21 39.61
N ARG A 3 -46.43 12.11 38.63
CA ARG A 3 -45.25 12.23 37.77
C ARG A 3 -44.25 13.10 38.53
N SER A 4 -43.27 12.49 39.16
CA SER A 4 -42.10 13.20 39.70
C SER A 4 -41.21 13.63 38.53
N GLY A 5 -41.10 14.93 38.31
CA GLY A 5 -40.16 15.52 37.36
C GLY A 5 -38.74 15.53 37.92
N PHE A 6 -37.75 15.43 37.03
CA PHE A 6 -36.32 15.47 37.36
C PHE A 6 -35.93 16.84 37.95
N SER A 7 -35.07 16.84 38.97
CA SER A 7 -34.59 18.07 39.63
C SER A 7 -33.48 18.75 38.81
N LEU A 8 -33.45 20.10 38.83
CA LEU A 8 -32.42 20.90 38.14
C LEU A 8 -31.00 20.55 38.60
N ILE A 9 -30.80 20.24 39.89
CA ILE A 9 -29.47 19.88 40.40
C ILE A 9 -29.00 18.51 39.91
N GLU A 10 -29.93 17.60 39.66
CA GLU A 10 -29.64 16.26 39.15
C GLU A 10 -29.21 16.36 37.69
N LEU A 11 -29.88 17.22 36.90
CA LEU A 11 -29.44 17.53 35.54
C LEU A 11 -28.04 18.17 35.54
N MET A 12 -27.76 19.12 36.43
CA MET A 12 -26.44 19.77 36.52
C MET A 12 -25.32 18.80 36.90
N LEU A 13 -25.57 17.90 37.85
CA LEU A 13 -24.61 16.88 38.23
C LEU A 13 -24.37 15.89 37.08
N VAL A 14 -25.43 15.47 36.39
CA VAL A 14 -25.35 14.56 35.25
C VAL A 14 -24.54 15.16 34.11
N ILE A 15 -24.82 16.40 33.70
CA ILE A 15 -24.02 17.05 32.65
C ILE A 15 -22.56 17.26 33.10
N GLY A 16 -22.31 17.56 34.38
CA GLY A 16 -20.96 17.69 34.93
C GLY A 16 -20.17 16.38 34.85
N VAL A 17 -20.78 15.27 35.23
CA VAL A 17 -20.16 13.93 35.13
C VAL A 17 -19.99 13.52 33.66
N MET A 18 -20.97 13.81 32.78
CA MET A 18 -20.86 13.53 31.35
C MET A 18 -19.70 14.29 30.70
N ILE A 19 -19.50 15.58 31.03
CA ILE A 19 -18.38 16.37 30.52
C ILE A 19 -17.04 15.81 31.02
N ALA A 20 -16.97 15.43 32.30
CA ALA A 20 -15.76 14.84 32.87
C ALA A 20 -15.39 13.51 32.16
N LEU A 21 -16.36 12.63 31.93
CA LEU A 21 -16.13 11.36 31.23
C LEU A 21 -15.82 11.58 29.74
N ALA A 22 -16.55 12.47 29.07
CA ALA A 22 -16.32 12.79 27.66
C ALA A 22 -14.92 13.36 27.43
N GLY A 23 -14.43 14.22 28.34
CA GLY A 23 -13.07 14.77 28.29
C GLY A 23 -11.98 13.70 28.28
N MET A 24 -12.18 12.60 29.01
CA MET A 24 -11.21 11.50 29.06
C MET A 24 -11.18 10.69 27.75
N VAL A 25 -12.34 10.46 27.12
CA VAL A 25 -12.43 9.63 25.91
C VAL A 25 -11.74 10.28 24.71
N VAL A 26 -11.89 11.60 24.54
CA VAL A 26 -11.39 12.34 23.37
C VAL A 26 -9.87 12.20 23.18
N VAL A 27 -9.10 12.10 24.27
CA VAL A 27 -7.63 12.01 24.22
C VAL A 27 -7.14 10.67 23.67
N THR A 28 -7.95 9.60 23.77
CA THR A 28 -7.50 8.23 23.46
C THR A 28 -7.66 7.82 21.98
N ILE A 29 -8.65 8.39 21.28
CA ILE A 29 -8.99 8.06 19.88
C ILE A 29 -7.80 8.19 18.90
N PRO A 30 -7.02 9.29 18.87
CA PRO A 30 -5.94 9.44 17.89
C PRO A 30 -4.81 8.43 18.09
N TYR A 31 -4.55 8.02 19.34
CA TYR A 31 -3.54 7.01 19.66
C TYR A 31 -3.91 5.64 19.08
N PHE A 32 -5.15 5.19 19.29
CA PHE A 32 -5.62 3.91 18.74
C PHE A 32 -5.68 3.91 17.22
N LYS A 33 -6.04 5.04 16.59
CA LYS A 33 -6.02 5.17 15.14
C LYS A 33 -4.62 4.92 14.56
N LYS A 34 -3.58 5.56 15.12
CA LYS A 34 -2.19 5.38 14.65
C LYS A 34 -1.73 3.93 14.77
N GLN A 35 -2.04 3.27 15.89
CA GLN A 35 -1.71 1.86 16.09
C GLN A 35 -2.43 0.94 15.09
N ALA A 36 -3.70 1.22 14.80
CA ALA A 36 -4.47 0.47 13.82
C ALA A 36 -3.92 0.64 12.39
N GLU A 37 -3.51 1.86 12.01
CA GLU A 37 -2.88 2.14 10.71
C GLU A 37 -1.55 1.38 10.55
N LEU A 38 -0.70 1.41 11.57
CA LEU A 38 0.58 0.66 11.58
C LEU A 38 0.34 -0.85 11.46
N ALA A 39 -0.59 -1.39 12.25
CA ALA A 39 -0.91 -2.82 12.23
C ALA A 39 -1.51 -3.25 10.87
N ALA A 40 -2.41 -2.44 10.30
CA ALA A 40 -3.02 -2.69 9.01
C ALA A 40 -1.97 -2.68 7.88
N THR A 41 -1.09 -1.67 7.85
CA THR A 41 -0.02 -1.60 6.86
C THR A 41 0.97 -2.75 7.02
N ARG A 42 1.32 -3.16 8.23
CA ARG A 42 2.20 -4.33 8.46
C ARG A 42 1.57 -5.62 7.93
N SER A 43 0.29 -5.84 8.21
CA SER A 43 -0.43 -6.99 7.66
C SER A 43 -0.47 -6.96 6.12
N LEU A 44 -0.65 -5.77 5.54
CA LEU A 44 -0.66 -5.56 4.09
C LEU A 44 0.71 -5.90 3.48
N VAL A 45 1.79 -5.30 3.99
CA VAL A 45 3.16 -5.54 3.51
C VAL A 45 3.53 -7.02 3.56
N ASN A 46 3.18 -7.72 4.65
CA ASN A 46 3.43 -9.16 4.76
C ASN A 46 2.59 -9.99 3.78
N GLY A 47 1.32 -9.64 3.60
CA GLY A 47 0.44 -10.32 2.64
C GLY A 47 0.91 -10.17 1.19
N ILE A 48 1.34 -8.96 0.83
CA ILE A 48 1.90 -8.66 -0.49
C ILE A 48 3.24 -9.37 -0.67
N SER A 49 4.12 -9.35 0.33
CA SER A 49 5.39 -10.08 0.28
C SER A 49 5.15 -11.56 0.00
N ALA A 50 4.22 -12.20 0.71
CA ALA A 50 3.86 -13.59 0.45
C ALA A 50 3.29 -13.82 -0.96
N ALA A 51 2.45 -12.90 -1.46
CA ALA A 51 1.91 -12.98 -2.81
C ALA A 51 3.00 -12.87 -3.89
N VAL A 52 3.96 -11.97 -3.72
CA VAL A 52 5.13 -11.82 -4.61
C VAL A 52 5.99 -13.09 -4.58
N SER A 53 6.24 -13.67 -3.39
CA SER A 53 6.96 -14.94 -3.28
C SER A 53 6.27 -16.08 -4.03
N TYR A 54 4.94 -16.18 -3.90
CA TYR A 54 4.15 -17.26 -4.51
C TYR A 54 4.05 -17.14 -6.03
N TYR A 55 3.83 -15.92 -6.52
CA TYR A 55 3.70 -15.65 -7.94
C TYR A 55 5.03 -15.91 -8.72
N ARG A 56 6.13 -16.17 -7.97
CA ARG A 56 7.54 -16.19 -8.40
C ARG A 56 7.91 -14.86 -9.05
N PRO A 57 9.21 -14.52 -9.10
CA PRO A 57 9.64 -13.35 -9.85
C PRO A 57 9.47 -13.63 -11.37
N GLY A 58 8.23 -13.58 -11.86
CA GLY A 58 7.92 -13.65 -13.27
C GLY A 58 8.39 -12.36 -13.94
N GLU A 59 9.32 -12.53 -14.86
CA GLU A 59 9.77 -11.47 -15.74
C GLU A 59 9.16 -11.70 -17.12
N ALA A 60 8.58 -10.66 -17.70
CA ALA A 60 8.16 -10.65 -19.07
C ALA A 60 9.29 -10.10 -19.95
N LEU A 61 9.79 -10.94 -20.85
CA LEU A 61 10.54 -10.45 -22.00
C LEU A 61 9.55 -9.85 -22.98
N VAL A 62 9.41 -8.53 -22.94
CA VAL A 62 8.56 -7.84 -23.91
C VAL A 62 9.39 -7.58 -25.17
N PRO A 63 8.96 -8.09 -26.35
CA PRO A 63 9.66 -7.80 -27.60
C PRO A 63 9.74 -6.28 -27.83
N ALA A 64 10.84 -5.83 -28.42
CA ALA A 64 11.00 -4.43 -28.80
C ALA A 64 10.02 -4.09 -29.93
N SER A 65 8.81 -3.65 -29.58
CA SER A 65 7.76 -3.26 -30.54
C SER A 65 6.72 -2.38 -29.84
N PRO A 66 7.12 -1.16 -29.45
CA PRO A 66 6.66 0.08 -30.10
C PRO A 66 7.84 0.98 -30.52
N PRO A 67 7.62 2.04 -31.34
CA PRO A 67 8.68 2.94 -31.84
C PRO A 67 9.58 3.56 -30.77
N ASP A 68 9.16 3.52 -29.50
CA ASP A 68 9.84 4.13 -28.36
C ASP A 68 10.72 3.16 -27.53
N LEU A 69 10.72 1.85 -27.83
CA LEU A 69 11.57 0.88 -27.12
C LEU A 69 12.76 0.46 -28.00
N PRO A 70 13.96 1.02 -27.79
CA PRO A 70 15.13 0.73 -28.62
C PRO A 70 15.71 -0.68 -28.42
N THR A 71 15.30 -1.42 -27.38
CA THR A 71 15.79 -2.76 -27.04
C THR A 71 14.74 -3.57 -26.27
N GLN A 72 14.81 -4.91 -26.34
CA GLN A 72 14.03 -5.80 -25.47
C GLN A 72 14.31 -5.43 -24.01
N LYS A 73 13.25 -5.12 -23.25
CA LYS A 73 13.35 -4.81 -21.83
C LYS A 73 12.70 -5.90 -21.01
N ILE A 74 13.39 -6.29 -19.94
CA ILE A 74 12.86 -7.15 -18.90
C ILE A 74 11.87 -6.31 -18.08
N ARG A 75 10.60 -6.70 -18.09
CA ARG A 75 9.57 -6.08 -17.24
C ARG A 75 9.18 -7.04 -16.13
N ARG A 76 9.05 -6.52 -14.91
CA ARG A 76 8.68 -7.32 -13.75
C ARG A 76 7.18 -7.21 -13.54
N PHE A 77 6.50 -8.31 -13.24
CA PHE A 77 5.03 -8.27 -13.09
C PHE A 77 4.54 -7.54 -11.82
N TRP A 78 5.42 -7.12 -10.93
CA TRP A 78 5.08 -6.30 -9.76
C TRP A 78 5.47 -4.83 -9.92
N ASP A 79 6.32 -4.52 -10.90
CA ASP A 79 6.89 -3.20 -11.18
C ASP A 79 7.14 -3.21 -12.69
N PHE A 80 6.03 -3.07 -13.43
CA PHE A 80 5.91 -3.30 -14.86
C PHE A 80 6.20 -2.05 -15.67
N ASN A 81 5.76 -0.88 -15.19
CA ASN A 81 6.00 0.41 -15.80
C ASN A 81 7.52 0.68 -15.82
N LEU A 82 7.94 1.63 -16.64
CA LEU A 82 9.33 2.07 -16.66
C LEU A 82 9.37 3.52 -16.19
N ALA A 83 10.28 3.82 -15.26
CA ALA A 83 10.50 5.21 -14.87
C ALA A 83 10.89 6.02 -16.12
N THR A 84 10.20 7.12 -16.38
CA THR A 84 10.48 8.00 -17.54
C THR A 84 11.90 8.59 -17.52
N THR A 85 12.54 8.58 -16.36
CA THR A 85 13.85 9.20 -16.11
C THR A 85 14.97 8.21 -15.85
N THR A 86 14.69 6.91 -15.68
CA THR A 86 15.73 5.91 -15.42
C THR A 86 15.55 4.67 -16.31
N PRO A 87 16.64 3.97 -16.67
CA PRO A 87 16.53 2.71 -17.40
C PRO A 87 15.92 1.57 -16.55
N PHE A 88 15.74 1.80 -15.24
CA PHE A 88 15.16 0.87 -14.28
C PHE A 88 13.67 1.19 -14.05
N GLN A 89 12.95 0.24 -13.48
CA GLN A 89 11.55 0.44 -13.09
C GLN A 89 11.44 1.43 -11.91
N ASP A 90 10.24 1.97 -11.65
CA ASP A 90 10.08 3.07 -10.69
C ASP A 90 10.14 2.62 -9.21
N GLY A 91 10.14 1.31 -8.96
CA GLY A 91 10.26 0.72 -7.63
C GLY A 91 8.95 0.79 -6.83
N LEU A 92 7.83 1.05 -7.50
CA LEU A 92 6.50 1.03 -6.91
C LEU A 92 5.75 -0.23 -7.33
N LEU A 93 4.85 -0.67 -6.46
CA LEU A 93 3.98 -1.79 -6.74
C LEU A 93 2.86 -1.36 -7.68
N ASP A 94 2.93 -1.84 -8.91
CA ASP A 94 2.08 -1.38 -10.00
C ASP A 94 0.63 -1.85 -9.93
N GLY A 95 -0.25 -0.94 -10.32
CA GLY A 95 -1.68 -1.18 -10.50
C GLY A 95 -2.05 -1.68 -11.89
N ASP A 96 -3.32 -1.50 -12.23
CA ASP A 96 -3.85 -1.86 -13.55
C ASP A 96 -3.33 -0.88 -14.61
N PRO A 97 -2.62 -1.35 -15.67
CA PRO A 97 -2.04 -0.49 -16.70
C PRO A 97 -3.06 0.38 -17.46
N ASP A 98 -4.32 -0.06 -17.56
CA ASP A 98 -5.34 0.73 -18.26
C ASP A 98 -5.90 1.86 -17.37
N MET A 99 -5.83 1.70 -16.04
CA MET A 99 -6.35 2.64 -15.04
C MET A 99 -5.27 3.59 -14.49
N ASP A 100 -4.02 3.15 -14.44
CA ASP A 100 -2.91 3.90 -13.87
C ASP A 100 -2.33 4.94 -14.86
N PRO A 101 -2.37 6.25 -14.54
CA PRO A 101 -1.81 7.29 -15.40
C PRO A 101 -0.28 7.28 -15.47
N THR A 102 0.42 6.57 -14.56
CA THR A 102 1.90 6.44 -14.62
C THR A 102 2.35 5.60 -15.80
N PHE A 103 1.48 4.73 -16.34
CA PHE A 103 1.77 3.91 -17.51
C PHE A 103 1.74 4.72 -18.80
N THR A 104 2.89 4.80 -19.46
CA THR A 104 3.00 5.39 -20.80
C THR A 104 2.27 4.54 -21.85
N ALA A 105 2.06 5.09 -23.04
CA ALA A 105 1.47 4.33 -24.16
C ALA A 105 2.27 3.05 -24.49
N ALA A 106 3.60 3.12 -24.38
CA ALA A 106 4.49 1.99 -24.58
C ALA A 106 4.32 0.92 -23.49
N ASP A 107 4.14 1.32 -22.23
CA ASP A 107 3.90 0.40 -21.11
C ASP A 107 2.55 -0.31 -21.25
N ARG A 108 1.50 0.42 -21.66
CA ARG A 108 0.18 -0.16 -21.91
C ARG A 108 0.21 -1.17 -23.06
N LEU A 109 0.93 -0.88 -24.15
CA LEU A 109 1.09 -1.82 -25.25
C LEU A 109 1.85 -3.07 -24.79
N ALA A 110 2.96 -2.87 -24.09
CA ALA A 110 3.74 -3.97 -23.50
C ALA A 110 2.88 -4.85 -22.58
N ALA A 111 2.06 -4.24 -21.72
CA ALA A 111 1.16 -4.94 -20.82
C ALA A 111 0.13 -5.77 -21.59
N ARG A 112 -0.47 -5.21 -22.65
CA ARG A 112 -1.43 -5.93 -23.51
C ARG A 112 -0.81 -7.12 -24.23
N LEU A 113 0.42 -6.99 -24.73
CA LEU A 113 1.14 -8.06 -25.43
C LEU A 113 1.37 -9.29 -24.54
N VAL A 114 1.64 -9.07 -23.26
CA VAL A 114 1.91 -10.17 -22.29
C VAL A 114 0.70 -10.48 -21.41
N GLY A 115 -0.45 -9.87 -21.67
CA GLY A 115 -1.67 -10.08 -20.90
C GLY A 115 -1.63 -9.55 -19.47
N TYR A 116 -0.71 -8.64 -19.14
CA TYR A 116 -0.64 -8.03 -17.81
C TYR A 116 -1.88 -7.18 -17.52
N ARG A 117 -2.42 -7.31 -16.31
CA ARG A 117 -3.63 -6.64 -15.81
C ARG A 117 -3.42 -6.02 -14.43
N GLY A 118 -2.17 -5.71 -14.09
CA GLY A 118 -1.78 -5.25 -12.76
C GLY A 118 -1.44 -6.37 -11.79
N PHE A 119 -0.70 -6.03 -10.74
CA PHE A 119 -0.21 -7.01 -9.77
C PHE A 119 -1.34 -7.79 -9.09
N LEU A 120 -2.42 -7.12 -8.69
CA LEU A 120 -3.56 -7.76 -8.02
C LEU A 120 -4.34 -8.71 -8.94
N GLY A 121 -4.59 -8.29 -10.18
CA GLY A 121 -5.25 -9.12 -11.18
C GLY A 121 -4.44 -10.36 -11.53
N GLN A 122 -3.11 -10.23 -11.52
CA GLN A 122 -2.20 -11.30 -11.89
C GLN A 122 -1.89 -12.27 -10.74
N SER A 123 -1.69 -11.75 -9.53
CA SER A 123 -1.42 -12.56 -8.34
C SER A 123 -2.67 -13.21 -7.74
N GLY A 124 -3.86 -12.69 -8.05
CA GLY A 124 -5.12 -13.09 -7.40
C GLY A 124 -5.17 -12.75 -5.91
N HIS A 125 -4.22 -11.95 -5.40
CA HIS A 125 -4.16 -11.59 -3.99
C HIS A 125 -5.30 -10.63 -3.65
N ALA A 126 -6.14 -11.02 -2.69
CA ALA A 126 -7.26 -10.18 -2.26
C ALA A 126 -6.78 -9.11 -1.27
N VAL A 127 -6.85 -7.84 -1.69
CA VAL A 127 -6.57 -6.69 -0.83
C VAL A 127 -7.88 -5.99 -0.45
N PRO A 128 -8.08 -5.61 0.83
CA PRO A 128 -9.24 -4.81 1.22
C PRO A 128 -9.33 -3.53 0.39
N THR A 129 -10.54 -3.14 -0.03
CA THR A 129 -10.75 -1.97 -0.91
C THR A 129 -10.17 -0.67 -0.35
N ARG A 130 -10.03 -0.52 0.97
CA ARG A 130 -9.37 0.63 1.61
C ARG A 130 -7.87 0.77 1.32
N HIS A 131 -7.23 -0.34 0.92
CA HIS A 131 -5.80 -0.47 0.59
C HIS A 131 -5.58 -0.68 -0.92
N CYS A 132 -6.60 -0.42 -1.73
CA CYS A 132 -6.50 -0.41 -3.18
C CYS A 132 -6.99 0.95 -3.68
N ASP A 133 -6.18 1.64 -4.47
CA ASP A 133 -6.60 2.86 -5.13
C ASP A 133 -7.45 2.57 -6.38
N ARG A 134 -8.10 3.59 -6.94
CA ARG A 134 -8.83 3.52 -8.22
C ARG A 134 -7.96 3.00 -9.37
N ASN A 135 -6.65 3.21 -9.30
CA ASN A 135 -5.69 2.75 -10.30
C ASN A 135 -5.37 1.25 -10.18
N GLY A 136 -5.89 0.56 -9.16
CA GLY A 136 -5.54 -0.83 -8.87
C GLY A 136 -4.23 -1.01 -8.11
N CYS A 137 -3.54 0.07 -7.76
CA CYS A 137 -2.32 0.04 -6.96
C CYS A 137 -2.64 -0.29 -5.50
N VAL A 138 -1.72 -1.01 -4.85
CA VAL A 138 -1.83 -1.30 -3.42
C VAL A 138 -1.27 -0.14 -2.62
N ILE A 139 -2.09 0.41 -1.74
CA ILE A 139 -1.75 1.59 -0.94
C ILE A 139 -1.75 1.29 0.56
N ASP A 140 -0.82 1.91 1.27
CA ASP A 140 -0.74 1.88 2.72
C ASP A 140 -1.87 2.69 3.39
N SER A 141 -1.86 2.70 4.73
CA SER A 141 -2.84 3.45 5.52
C SER A 141 -2.78 4.97 5.31
N TRP A 142 -1.65 5.50 4.83
CA TRP A 142 -1.43 6.92 4.52
C TRP A 142 -1.61 7.25 3.04
N LYS A 143 -2.22 6.33 2.27
CA LYS A 143 -2.57 6.48 0.86
C LYS A 143 -1.38 6.60 -0.09
N ARG A 144 -0.24 6.01 0.28
CA ARG A 144 0.94 5.91 -0.56
C ARG A 144 1.06 4.51 -1.13
N VAL A 145 1.51 4.40 -2.38
CA VAL A 145 1.75 3.11 -3.03
C VAL A 145 2.91 2.41 -2.33
N LEU A 146 2.82 1.09 -2.19
CA LEU A 146 3.91 0.31 -1.62
C LEU A 146 5.13 0.29 -2.54
N HIS A 147 6.31 0.31 -1.94
CA HIS A 147 7.56 0.14 -2.66
C HIS A 147 7.92 -1.34 -2.79
N ILE A 148 8.57 -1.70 -3.88
CA ILE A 148 9.09 -3.05 -4.12
C ILE A 148 10.43 -2.99 -4.86
N ARG A 149 11.39 -3.82 -4.44
CA ARG A 149 12.67 -3.96 -5.14
C ARG A 149 13.24 -5.36 -5.00
N PHE A 150 13.92 -5.83 -6.05
CA PHE A 150 14.70 -7.07 -6.02
C PHE A 150 16.18 -6.75 -5.86
N ALA A 151 16.80 -7.31 -4.83
CA ALA A 151 18.24 -7.26 -4.63
C ALA A 151 18.67 -8.48 -3.80
N ALA A 152 19.54 -9.29 -4.39
CA ALA A 152 20.10 -10.45 -3.70
C ALA A 152 20.86 -9.99 -2.45
N ASN A 153 20.65 -10.67 -1.32
CA ASN A 153 21.28 -10.41 -0.02
C ASN A 153 20.96 -9.05 0.63
N THR A 154 20.06 -8.22 0.08
CA THR A 154 19.64 -6.96 0.72
C THR A 154 18.37 -7.14 1.56
N TYR A 155 17.48 -8.03 1.15
CA TYR A 155 16.14 -8.18 1.70
C TYR A 155 15.91 -9.53 2.38
N GLY A 156 16.96 -10.04 3.02
CA GLY A 156 16.98 -11.39 3.60
C GLY A 156 16.89 -12.50 2.55
N SER A 157 16.38 -13.66 2.96
CA SER A 157 16.31 -14.87 2.13
C SER A 157 15.32 -14.80 0.96
N SER A 158 14.39 -13.84 0.99
CA SER A 158 13.39 -13.65 -0.07
C SER A 158 13.98 -13.10 -1.37
N GLY A 159 15.12 -12.41 -1.32
CA GLY A 159 15.76 -11.78 -2.49
C GLY A 159 15.03 -10.52 -3.01
N PHE A 160 13.90 -10.16 -2.42
CA PHE A 160 13.14 -8.94 -2.69
C PHE A 160 12.59 -8.35 -1.40
N GLY A 161 12.37 -7.04 -1.41
CA GLY A 161 11.79 -6.29 -0.32
C GLY A 161 10.53 -5.56 -0.78
N VAL A 162 9.49 -5.64 0.04
CA VAL A 162 8.28 -4.80 -0.03
C VAL A 162 8.23 -3.93 1.22
N TRP A 163 7.98 -2.64 1.07
CA TRP A 163 7.88 -1.73 2.21
C TRP A 163 6.92 -0.54 1.99
N SER A 164 6.57 0.11 3.10
CA SER A 164 5.90 1.42 3.14
C SER A 164 6.77 2.38 3.93
N ASN A 165 6.86 3.64 3.50
CA ASN A 165 7.60 4.70 4.19
C ASN A 165 6.90 5.21 5.47
N GLY A 166 5.91 4.47 5.97
CA GLY A 166 5.27 4.77 7.24
C GLY A 166 4.49 6.11 7.26
N PRO A 167 4.14 6.57 8.47
CA PRO A 167 3.49 7.86 8.68
C PRO A 167 4.23 9.06 8.07
N ASP A 168 5.55 9.13 8.23
CA ASP A 168 6.32 10.31 7.80
C ASP A 168 6.47 10.40 6.27
N GLY A 169 6.40 9.26 5.58
CA GLY A 169 6.51 9.18 4.12
C GLY A 169 7.94 9.32 3.60
N ILE A 170 8.94 9.29 4.47
CA ILE A 170 10.35 9.45 4.15
C ILE A 170 10.99 8.07 4.17
N GLU A 171 11.56 7.65 3.04
CA GLU A 171 12.26 6.37 2.97
C GLU A 171 13.52 6.36 3.87
N GLY A 172 13.76 5.24 4.54
CA GLY A 172 14.97 5.00 5.34
C GLY A 172 14.86 5.44 6.80
N THR A 173 13.67 5.86 7.25
CA THR A 173 13.42 6.26 8.63
C THR A 173 12.99 5.06 9.49
N LYS A 174 12.90 5.28 10.81
CA LYS A 174 12.58 4.20 11.77
C LYS A 174 11.13 3.73 11.68
N ASP A 175 10.24 4.50 11.06
CA ASP A 175 8.83 4.17 10.90
C ASP A 175 8.51 3.44 9.60
N ASP A 176 9.51 3.19 8.76
CA ASP A 176 9.41 2.27 7.63
C ASP A 176 8.87 0.91 8.06
N ILE A 177 7.86 0.44 7.35
CA ILE A 177 7.28 -0.88 7.55
C ILE A 177 7.80 -1.78 6.45
N LYS A 178 8.81 -2.60 6.79
CA LYS A 178 9.51 -3.50 5.87
C LYS A 178 9.01 -4.94 6.03
N SER A 179 9.07 -5.71 4.94
CA SER A 179 8.78 -7.16 4.92
C SER A 179 9.96 -8.03 5.36
N TRP A 180 11.17 -7.46 5.43
CA TRP A 180 12.37 -8.13 5.90
C TRP A 180 12.87 -7.51 7.20
N THR A 181 13.70 -8.26 7.91
CA THR A 181 14.49 -7.75 9.03
C THR A 181 15.90 -7.46 8.56
N ASP A 182 16.49 -6.37 9.05
CA ASP A 182 17.93 -6.15 8.93
C ASP A 182 18.61 -7.21 9.83
N GLU A 183 19.34 -8.15 9.24
CA GLU A 183 20.16 -9.13 10.00
C GLU A 183 21.34 -8.46 10.70
#